data_AF-A0A938SGP5-F1
#
_entry.id   AF-A0A938SGP5-F1
#
_cell.length_a   1.000
_cell.length_b   1.000
_cell.length_c   1.000
_cell.angle_alpha   90.00
_cell.angle_beta   90.00
_cell.angle_gamma   90.00
#
_symmetry.space_group_name_H-M   'P 1'
#
loop_
_entity.id
_entity.type
_entity.pdbx_description
1 polymer ?
#
loop_
_entity_poly.entity_id
_entity_poly.type
_entity_poly.pdbx_seq_one_letter_code
_entity_poly.pdbx_strand_id
1 'polypeptide(L)'
;MREVMRLDGHWRFCADLDPEYHATAGYVKPDWDRRHWDIVPVPGCWNKYAERYALFEGVGWFAREFDVKPDERLTRAVLRFEGVNYEARVFLNGQLVGEHEGGYTEFTCEASAALRPGRNVLVVRVDNRRNRIKLPAVMGWFNYGGIHRSVQLERTGWARIEQVLVDAVVDGGRTHGEVRVRVTAQKDERLMARAAMIHPSRAGAWDFQWPVEPTGRLLSFPFSFGWDTRWCPEQPGCYECQMELHDASGGRIDRVSTTFGVREVRVQGRNLLLNGQPLWLKGVCCLGDHPATGVALNPSLVGQDFDHIQSLGINALRTHYPMPRWFLDECDRRGLLVWLEAPIYCLAPKKDAVGTAFADPAYLALARQMMTEMIAAAYNHPSVIIWSMGNECATDHPEAAEFFKGVADAARQLDGKRPLGYACLYGLGGCAADLADIVGMNAYWGWYDRIGRPPTPPEPIPLEPFV
;
A
#
# COMPACT_ATOMS: atom_id res chain seq x y z
N MET A 1 16.50 7.54 -19.15
CA MET A 1 17.26 7.16 -17.97
C MET A 1 16.48 7.44 -16.70
N ARG A 2 16.64 6.54 -15.74
CA ARG A 2 16.14 6.63 -14.38
C ARG A 2 17.25 6.17 -13.45
N GLU A 3 17.46 6.91 -12.38
CA GLU A 3 18.38 6.59 -11.30
C GLU A 3 17.56 6.48 -10.02
N VAL A 4 17.77 5.40 -9.24
CA VAL A 4 17.14 5.22 -7.94
C VAL A 4 18.24 5.07 -6.90
N MET A 5 18.26 5.97 -5.93
CA MET A 5 19.15 5.95 -4.78
C MET A 5 18.35 5.60 -3.54
N ARG A 6 18.66 4.47 -2.92
CA ARG A 6 18.09 4.09 -1.63
C ARG A 6 18.68 4.96 -0.52
N LEU A 7 17.81 5.58 0.26
CA LEU A 7 18.13 6.43 1.41
C LEU A 7 17.89 5.70 2.74
N ASP A 8 17.94 4.38 2.72
CA ASP A 8 17.92 3.51 3.90
C ASP A 8 19.31 3.43 4.55
N GLY A 9 19.36 3.12 5.84
CA GLY A 9 20.57 3.06 6.65
C GLY A 9 20.46 3.93 7.90
N HIS A 10 21.57 4.53 8.32
CA HIS A 10 21.62 5.30 9.55
C HIS A 10 21.16 6.74 9.32
N TRP A 11 20.20 7.18 10.13
CA TRP A 11 19.71 8.56 10.18
C TRP A 11 19.97 9.14 11.57
N ARG A 12 20.09 10.46 11.65
CA ARG A 12 20.03 11.19 12.92
C ARG A 12 18.58 11.28 13.36
N PHE A 13 18.32 11.06 14.65
CA PHE A 13 16.98 11.09 15.23
C PHE A 13 16.94 11.87 16.55
N CYS A 14 15.89 12.66 16.73
CA CYS A 14 15.56 13.34 17.97
C CYS A 14 14.07 13.18 18.25
N ALA A 15 13.74 12.59 19.40
CA ALA A 15 12.38 12.64 19.94
C ALA A 15 12.13 14.05 20.50
N ASP A 16 11.10 14.70 20.00
CA ASP A 16 10.71 16.04 20.39
C ASP A 16 9.72 15.93 21.55
N LEU A 17 10.27 15.97 22.77
CA LEU A 17 9.52 15.72 24.01
C LEU A 17 8.82 16.98 24.54
N ASP A 18 9.16 18.15 24.01
CA ASP A 18 8.67 19.43 24.48
C ASP A 18 7.79 20.09 23.40
N PRO A 19 6.49 20.31 23.68
CA PRO A 19 5.58 20.94 22.74
C PRO A 19 6.04 22.28 22.16
N GLU A 20 6.86 23.04 22.89
CA GLU A 20 7.42 24.31 22.41
C GLU A 20 8.30 24.11 21.16
N TYR A 21 8.96 22.95 21.06
CA TYR A 21 9.95 22.66 20.02
C TYR A 21 9.41 21.83 18.86
N HIS A 22 8.15 21.39 18.91
CA HIS A 22 7.49 20.60 17.86
C HIS A 22 7.51 21.24 16.47
N ALA A 23 7.74 22.56 16.40
CA ALA A 23 7.86 23.35 15.18
C ALA A 23 9.20 24.11 15.10
N THR A 24 10.27 23.59 15.71
CA THR A 24 11.59 24.25 15.75
C THR A 24 12.12 24.52 14.35
N ALA A 25 12.07 25.77 13.92
CA ALA A 25 12.53 26.21 12.60
C ALA A 25 14.04 25.97 12.38
N GLY A 26 14.81 25.77 13.45
CA GLY A 26 16.23 25.40 13.38
C GLY A 26 16.46 24.00 12.79
N TYR A 27 15.62 23.02 13.13
CA TYR A 27 15.86 21.61 12.81
C TYR A 27 15.83 21.29 11.32
N VAL A 28 15.14 22.10 10.52
CA VAL A 28 15.10 21.92 9.05
C VAL A 28 16.34 22.49 8.36
N LYS A 29 17.13 23.35 9.02
CA LYS A 29 18.27 24.02 8.39
C LYS A 29 19.41 23.04 8.08
N PRO A 30 20.03 23.11 6.89
CA PRO A 30 21.11 22.19 6.52
C PRO A 30 22.32 22.22 7.46
N ASP A 31 22.63 23.40 8.01
CA ASP A 31 23.76 23.69 8.89
C ASP A 31 23.47 23.49 10.38
N TRP A 32 22.27 23.03 10.75
CA TRP A 32 21.92 22.75 12.14
C TRP A 32 22.83 21.68 12.76
N ASP A 33 23.33 21.94 13.97
CA ASP A 33 24.17 21.00 14.70
C ASP A 33 23.35 19.83 15.27
N ARG A 34 23.48 18.67 14.61
CA ARG A 34 22.79 17.42 14.98
C ARG A 34 23.70 16.43 15.71
N ARG A 35 24.86 16.86 16.22
CA ARG A 35 25.80 15.94 16.90
C ARG A 35 25.20 15.27 18.14
N HIS A 36 24.22 15.92 18.78
CA HIS A 36 23.50 15.42 19.95
C HIS A 36 22.31 14.51 19.61
N TRP A 37 21.98 14.33 18.32
CA TRP A 37 20.90 13.44 17.90
C TRP A 37 21.37 11.98 17.90
N ASP A 38 20.49 11.09 18.32
CA ASP A 38 20.70 9.64 18.28
C ASP A 38 20.95 9.20 16.81
N ILE A 39 21.71 8.13 16.60
CA ILE A 39 21.86 7.51 15.28
C ILE A 39 21.02 6.23 15.27
N VAL A 40 20.06 6.15 14.35
CA VAL A 40 19.04 5.09 14.33
C VAL A 40 18.90 4.50 12.92
N PRO A 41 18.50 3.23 12.79
CA PRO A 41 18.21 2.65 11.49
C PRO A 41 16.89 3.20 10.91
N VAL A 42 16.89 3.48 9.62
CA VAL A 42 15.70 3.69 8.79
C VAL A 42 15.83 2.73 7.61
N PRO A 43 14.87 1.83 7.34
CA PRO A 43 13.58 1.69 8.01
C PRO A 43 13.69 1.28 9.50
N GLY A 44 12.82 1.85 10.33
CA GLY A 44 12.80 1.61 11.77
C GLY A 44 11.62 2.30 12.47
N CYS A 45 11.32 1.85 13.69
CA CYS A 45 10.34 2.51 14.55
C CYS A 45 11.00 2.94 15.87
N TRP A 46 10.70 4.16 16.34
CA TRP A 46 11.41 4.73 17.48
C TRP A 46 11.16 4.00 18.79
N ASN A 47 10.04 3.28 18.87
CA ASN A 47 9.69 2.44 20.01
C ASN A 47 10.67 1.27 20.21
N LYS A 48 11.55 1.00 19.23
CA LYS A 48 12.61 -0.02 19.30
C LYS A 48 14.02 0.57 19.34
N TYR A 49 14.19 1.89 19.28
CA TYR A 49 15.53 2.51 19.32
C TYR A 49 16.12 2.55 20.73
N ALA A 50 15.29 2.78 21.75
CA ALA A 50 15.71 2.78 23.15
C ALA A 50 14.52 2.56 24.09
N GLU A 51 14.77 2.03 25.29
CA GLU A 51 13.75 1.78 26.31
C GLU A 51 12.93 3.04 26.65
N ARG A 52 13.58 4.22 26.71
CA ARG A 52 12.92 5.52 26.95
C ARG A 52 11.84 5.88 25.92
N TYR A 53 11.86 5.27 24.74
CA TYR A 53 10.89 5.51 23.66
C TYR A 53 9.87 4.39 23.53
N ALA A 54 9.92 3.34 24.37
CA ALA A 54 9.13 2.12 24.20
C ALA A 54 7.63 2.39 24.04
N LEU A 55 7.09 3.37 24.79
CA LEU A 55 5.68 3.78 24.74
C LEU A 55 5.49 5.20 24.18
N PHE A 56 6.52 5.78 23.56
CA PHE A 56 6.46 7.15 23.08
C PHE A 56 5.51 7.26 21.87
N GLU A 57 4.50 8.10 22.02
CA GLU A 57 3.67 8.62 20.94
C GLU A 57 3.76 10.15 20.96
N GLY A 58 4.18 10.75 19.85
CA GLY A 58 4.63 12.13 19.84
C GLY A 58 5.25 12.54 18.52
N VAL A 59 6.08 13.58 18.59
CA VAL A 59 6.81 14.14 17.45
C VAL A 59 8.25 13.63 17.47
N GLY A 60 8.74 13.19 16.32
CA GLY A 60 10.12 12.78 16.12
C GLY A 60 10.69 13.43 14.87
N TRP A 61 11.95 13.84 14.93
CA TRP A 61 12.67 14.41 13.79
C TRP A 61 13.76 13.46 13.32
N PHE A 62 13.81 13.23 12.02
CA PHE A 62 14.83 12.44 11.34
C PHE A 62 15.64 13.34 10.42
N ALA A 63 16.94 13.12 10.32
CA ALA A 63 17.79 13.80 9.35
C ALA A 63 18.82 12.86 8.72
N ARG A 64 19.00 12.99 7.39
CA ARG A 64 20.00 12.27 6.63
C ARG A 64 20.71 13.17 5.65
N GLU A 65 22.01 12.99 5.58
CA GLU A 65 22.86 13.59 4.57
C GLU A 65 23.13 12.58 3.46
N PHE A 66 23.18 13.05 2.21
CA PHE A 66 23.50 12.23 1.06
C PHE A 66 24.08 13.09 -0.07
N ASP A 67 24.88 12.48 -0.94
CA ASP A 67 25.52 13.14 -2.06
C ASP A 67 24.86 12.76 -3.39
N VAL A 68 24.61 13.75 -4.24
CA VAL A 68 24.05 13.55 -5.58
C VAL A 68 25.08 13.96 -6.62
N LYS A 69 25.42 13.05 -7.52
CA LYS A 69 26.27 13.37 -8.67
C LYS A 69 25.47 14.18 -9.71
N PRO A 70 26.04 15.27 -10.26
CA PRO A 70 25.40 16.00 -11.33
C PRO A 70 25.24 15.11 -12.56
N ASP A 71 24.05 15.12 -13.14
CA ASP A 71 23.77 14.50 -14.44
C ASP A 71 22.67 15.34 -15.11
N GLU A 72 23.06 16.09 -16.14
CA GLU A 72 22.18 17.03 -16.84
C GLU A 72 21.02 16.34 -17.57
N ARG A 73 21.13 15.02 -17.80
CA ARG A 73 20.08 14.22 -18.42
C ARG A 73 18.93 13.93 -17.45
N LEU A 74 19.16 14.11 -16.14
CA LEU A 74 18.18 13.86 -15.08
C LEU A 74 17.59 15.20 -14.61
N THR A 75 16.46 15.58 -15.19
CA THR A 75 15.82 16.89 -15.00
C THR A 75 14.70 16.89 -13.96
N ARG A 76 14.35 15.72 -13.42
CA ARG A 76 13.34 15.58 -12.37
C ARG A 76 13.84 14.71 -11.23
N ALA A 77 13.45 15.03 -10.01
CA ALA A 77 13.79 14.30 -8.79
C ALA A 77 12.56 14.16 -7.88
N VAL A 78 12.27 12.95 -7.43
CA VAL A 78 11.15 12.61 -6.56
C VAL A 78 11.66 11.81 -5.37
N LEU A 79 11.32 12.24 -4.16
CA LEU A 79 11.49 11.42 -2.97
C LEU A 79 10.28 10.49 -2.83
N ARG A 80 10.51 9.21 -2.59
CA ARG A 80 9.47 8.22 -2.31
C ARG A 80 9.68 7.65 -0.91
N PHE A 81 8.62 7.66 -0.12
CA PHE A 81 8.54 7.03 1.19
C PHE A 81 7.55 5.89 1.10
N GLU A 82 7.96 4.68 1.49
CA GLU A 82 7.08 3.51 1.42
C GLU A 82 6.14 3.38 2.64
N GLY A 83 6.40 4.13 3.71
CA GLY A 83 5.59 4.17 4.92
C GLY A 83 6.24 4.97 6.05
N VAL A 84 5.50 5.96 6.55
CA VAL A 84 5.87 6.80 7.69
C VAL A 84 4.68 6.87 8.62
N ASN A 85 4.81 6.40 9.86
CA ASN A 85 3.70 6.44 10.81
C ASN A 85 3.84 7.63 11.76
N TYR A 86 3.00 8.67 11.71
CA TYR A 86 1.74 8.78 10.95
C TYR A 86 1.67 10.02 10.02
N GLU A 87 1.80 11.22 10.58
CA GLU A 87 1.92 12.44 9.78
C GLU A 87 3.39 12.70 9.46
N ALA A 88 3.70 12.98 8.19
CA ALA A 88 5.03 13.28 7.72
C ALA A 88 5.09 14.71 7.14
N ARG A 89 6.12 15.47 7.51
CA ARG A 89 6.52 16.72 6.81
C ARG A 89 7.96 16.59 6.35
N VAL A 90 8.17 16.69 5.05
CA VAL A 90 9.46 16.38 4.41
C VAL A 90 10.13 17.66 3.96
N PHE A 91 11.36 17.87 4.39
CA PHE A 91 12.17 19.03 4.06
C PHE A 91 13.45 18.59 3.36
N LEU A 92 13.76 19.19 2.22
CA LEU A 92 15.04 19.01 1.53
C LEU A 92 15.79 20.33 1.52
N ASN A 93 16.99 20.33 2.08
CA ASN A 93 17.84 21.51 2.22
C ASN A 93 17.13 22.71 2.88
N GLY A 94 16.26 22.45 3.85
CA GLY A 94 15.46 23.45 4.57
C GLY A 94 14.15 23.88 3.89
N GLN A 95 13.87 23.39 2.68
CA GLN A 95 12.62 23.68 1.96
C GLN A 95 11.61 22.55 2.17
N LEU A 96 10.37 22.87 2.52
CA LEU A 96 9.28 21.89 2.56
C LEU A 96 8.99 21.39 1.13
N VAL A 97 9.11 20.09 0.91
CA VAL A 97 8.89 19.45 -0.40
C VAL A 97 7.66 18.56 -0.44
N GLY A 98 7.07 18.25 0.71
CA GLY A 98 5.82 17.52 0.77
C GLY A 98 5.36 17.19 2.19
N GLU A 99 4.10 16.80 2.28
CA GLU A 99 3.42 16.38 3.49
C GLU A 99 2.59 15.15 3.16
N HIS A 100 2.40 14.26 4.14
CA HIS A 100 1.56 13.09 3.99
C HIS A 100 0.93 12.72 5.32
N GLU A 101 -0.30 12.24 5.26
CA GLU A 101 -1.02 11.70 6.39
C GLU A 101 -1.40 10.24 6.08
N GLY A 102 -0.81 9.31 6.81
CA GLY A 102 -1.15 7.91 6.71
C GLY A 102 0.00 6.96 7.01
N GLY A 103 -0.24 6.02 7.93
CA GLY A 103 0.84 5.22 8.49
C GLY A 103 1.43 4.14 7.58
N TYR A 104 0.68 3.64 6.59
CA TYR A 104 1.00 2.35 5.95
C TYR A 104 0.98 2.40 4.43
N THR A 105 0.79 3.57 3.84
CA THR A 105 0.76 3.76 2.39
C THR A 105 2.02 4.48 1.93
N GLU A 106 2.38 4.26 0.66
CA GLU A 106 3.49 4.99 0.05
C GLU A 106 3.05 6.37 -0.42
N PHE A 107 3.97 7.33 -0.39
CA PHE A 107 3.77 8.66 -0.95
C PHE A 107 5.04 9.19 -1.59
N THR A 108 4.89 10.22 -2.42
CA THR A 108 6.00 10.85 -3.13
C THR A 108 6.00 12.36 -2.97
N CYS A 109 7.19 12.96 -2.88
CA CYS A 109 7.39 14.41 -2.82
C CYS A 109 8.24 14.87 -4.01
N GLU A 110 7.79 15.91 -4.70
CA GLU A 110 8.57 16.51 -5.79
C GLU A 110 9.75 17.31 -5.21
N ALA A 111 10.97 16.93 -5.60
CA ALA A 111 12.19 17.40 -4.97
C ALA A 111 13.11 18.18 -5.93
N SER A 112 12.76 18.29 -7.22
CA SER A 112 13.64 18.87 -8.25
C SER A 112 14.15 20.27 -7.90
N ALA A 113 13.27 21.14 -7.40
CA ALA A 113 13.62 22.54 -7.09
C ALA A 113 14.54 22.68 -5.87
N ALA A 114 14.50 21.72 -4.94
CA ALA A 114 15.24 21.76 -3.69
C ALA A 114 16.56 20.96 -3.75
N LEU A 115 16.66 19.99 -4.66
CA LEU A 115 17.83 19.13 -4.83
C LEU A 115 19.03 19.92 -5.38
N ARG A 116 20.22 19.64 -4.84
CA ARG A 116 21.48 20.29 -5.25
C ARG A 116 22.49 19.25 -5.71
N PRO A 117 23.40 19.59 -6.64
CA PRO A 117 24.60 18.77 -6.85
C PRO A 117 25.45 18.69 -5.57
N GLY A 118 26.06 17.54 -5.32
CA GLY A 118 26.84 17.28 -4.11
C GLY A 118 25.97 17.03 -2.88
N ARG A 119 26.37 17.59 -1.73
CA ARG A 119 25.76 17.31 -0.43
C ARG A 119 24.35 17.90 -0.31
N ASN A 120 23.41 17.06 0.12
CA ASN A 120 22.03 17.41 0.45
C ASN A 120 21.69 16.94 1.86
N VAL A 121 20.75 17.63 2.51
CA VAL A 121 20.22 17.27 3.82
C VAL A 121 18.72 17.09 3.72
N LEU A 122 18.26 15.86 3.95
CA LEU A 122 16.84 15.49 4.07
C LEU A 122 16.46 15.47 5.54
N VAL A 123 15.41 16.20 5.90
CA VAL A 123 14.83 16.24 7.25
C VAL A 123 13.37 15.83 7.17
N VAL A 124 12.92 14.98 8.08
CA VAL A 124 11.53 14.52 8.14
C VAL A 124 11.01 14.70 9.56
N ARG A 125 9.95 15.46 9.73
CA ARG A 125 9.16 15.50 10.97
C ARG A 125 8.09 14.42 10.87
N VAL A 126 8.01 13.58 11.89
CA VAL A 126 7.03 12.49 12.00
C VAL A 126 6.20 12.68 13.26
N ASP A 127 4.88 12.51 13.18
CA ASP A 127 3.97 12.68 14.31
C ASP A 127 2.92 11.57 14.34
N ASN A 128 3.01 10.67 15.33
CA ASN A 128 2.09 9.53 15.48
C ASN A 128 1.04 9.75 16.58
N ARG A 129 0.87 10.98 17.09
CA ARG A 129 -0.13 11.26 18.13
C ARG A 129 -1.53 10.91 17.64
N ARG A 130 -2.30 10.23 18.49
CA ARG A 130 -3.68 9.82 18.18
C ARG A 130 -4.63 11.01 18.20
N ASN A 131 -5.62 10.98 17.33
CA ASN A 131 -6.80 11.84 17.42
C ASN A 131 -8.02 11.12 16.80
N ARG A 132 -9.20 11.72 16.89
CA ARG A 132 -10.48 11.11 16.46
C ARG A 132 -10.69 11.04 14.95
N ILE A 133 -9.86 11.72 14.15
CA ILE A 133 -9.96 11.83 12.69
C ILE A 133 -8.79 11.15 11.96
N LYS A 134 -7.92 10.44 12.68
CA LYS A 134 -6.84 9.62 12.10
C LYS A 134 -7.31 8.21 11.81
N LEU A 135 -6.64 7.55 10.86
CA LEU A 135 -6.90 6.15 10.50
C LEU A 135 -5.71 5.24 10.89
N PRO A 136 -5.93 4.21 11.73
CA PRO A 136 -7.19 3.87 12.38
C PRO A 136 -7.49 4.76 13.59
N ALA A 137 -8.77 5.08 13.82
CA ALA A 137 -9.21 5.90 14.96
C ALA A 137 -9.09 5.14 16.29
N VAL A 138 -9.27 3.82 16.25
CA VAL A 138 -9.06 2.89 17.36
C VAL A 138 -7.98 1.90 16.93
N MET A 139 -6.96 1.68 17.76
CA MET A 139 -5.89 0.76 17.40
C MET A 139 -6.11 -0.61 18.03
N GLY A 140 -6.23 -1.63 17.17
CA GLY A 140 -6.16 -3.05 17.57
C GLY A 140 -4.73 -3.57 17.68
N TRP A 141 -3.72 -2.72 17.45
CA TRP A 141 -2.30 -3.04 17.49
C TRP A 141 -1.49 -1.87 18.05
N PHE A 142 -0.18 -2.07 18.25
CA PHE A 142 0.69 -1.05 18.82
C PHE A 142 0.93 0.10 17.81
N ASN A 143 0.85 1.36 18.28
CA ASN A 143 1.03 2.56 17.45
C ASN A 143 2.51 2.91 17.28
N TYR A 144 3.25 2.10 16.53
CA TYR A 144 4.67 2.33 16.28
C TYR A 144 4.90 3.62 15.51
N GLY A 145 5.75 4.53 15.98
CA GLY A 145 6.07 5.75 15.24
C GLY A 145 7.41 5.68 14.50
N GLY A 146 7.51 6.41 13.40
CA GLY A 146 8.77 6.58 12.65
C GLY A 146 8.66 6.28 11.15
N ILE A 147 9.81 6.29 10.49
CA ILE A 147 9.96 5.93 9.07
C ILE A 147 10.22 4.43 9.00
N HIS A 148 9.15 3.63 8.98
CA HIS A 148 9.23 2.17 9.16
C HIS A 148 9.35 1.38 7.86
N ARG A 149 9.33 2.04 6.71
CA ARG A 149 9.64 1.46 5.39
C ARG A 149 10.61 2.32 4.59
N SER A 150 11.06 1.80 3.45
CA SER A 150 12.17 2.34 2.70
C SER A 150 11.94 3.79 2.24
N VAL A 151 13.04 4.53 2.13
CA VAL A 151 13.07 5.86 1.53
C VAL A 151 13.99 5.81 0.31
N GLN A 152 13.59 6.43 -0.79
CA GLN A 152 14.42 6.52 -1.98
C GLN A 152 14.29 7.86 -2.69
N LEU A 153 15.38 8.27 -3.33
CA LEU A 153 15.40 9.35 -4.30
C LEU A 153 15.38 8.75 -5.71
N GLU A 154 14.34 9.06 -6.47
CA GLU A 154 14.21 8.71 -7.88
C GLU A 154 14.52 9.95 -8.72
N ARG A 155 15.48 9.84 -9.65
CA ARG A 155 15.79 10.90 -10.62
C ARG A 155 15.50 10.39 -12.02
N THR A 156 14.79 11.18 -12.81
CA THR A 156 14.40 10.83 -14.19
C THR A 156 14.73 11.95 -15.15
N GLY A 157 14.73 11.63 -16.45
CA GLY A 157 14.84 12.64 -17.51
C GLY A 157 13.57 13.45 -17.71
N TRP A 158 13.52 14.13 -18.86
CA TRP A 158 12.46 15.07 -19.23
C TRP A 158 11.09 14.41 -19.46
N ALA A 159 11.05 13.10 -19.72
CA ALA A 159 9.82 12.30 -19.71
C ALA A 159 10.03 11.05 -18.83
N ARG A 160 8.94 10.57 -18.22
CA ARG A 160 8.98 9.38 -17.35
C ARG A 160 7.70 8.59 -17.39
N ILE A 161 7.85 7.31 -17.06
CA ILE A 161 6.75 6.41 -16.75
C ILE A 161 6.40 6.59 -15.28
N GLU A 162 5.20 7.08 -15.01
CA GLU A 162 4.67 7.27 -13.65
C GLU A 162 4.10 5.98 -13.08
N GLN A 163 3.43 5.19 -13.93
CA GLN A 163 2.69 4.01 -13.52
C GLN A 163 2.53 3.05 -14.70
N VAL A 164 2.64 1.75 -14.42
CA VAL A 164 2.28 0.66 -15.33
C VAL A 164 1.36 -0.27 -14.57
N LEU A 165 0.14 -0.47 -15.06
CA LEU A 165 -0.82 -1.43 -14.53
C LEU A 165 -1.07 -2.51 -15.59
N VAL A 166 -1.10 -3.77 -15.18
CA VAL A 166 -1.30 -4.89 -16.10
C VAL A 166 -2.46 -5.75 -15.63
N ASP A 167 -3.43 -5.97 -16.51
CA ASP A 167 -4.49 -6.94 -16.31
C ASP A 167 -4.39 -8.01 -17.39
N ALA A 168 -4.47 -9.28 -17.01
CA ALA A 168 -4.36 -10.38 -17.94
C ALA A 168 -5.19 -11.59 -17.52
N VAL A 169 -5.88 -12.18 -18.49
CA VAL A 169 -6.62 -13.44 -18.34
C VAL A 169 -6.22 -14.39 -19.47
N VAL A 170 -6.49 -15.69 -19.27
CA VAL A 170 -6.36 -16.68 -20.35
C VAL A 170 -7.75 -17.03 -20.89
N ASP A 171 -7.91 -16.88 -22.19
CA ASP A 171 -9.07 -17.31 -22.98
C ASP A 171 -8.60 -18.05 -24.25
N GLY A 172 -9.28 -19.12 -24.63
CA GLY A 172 -8.92 -19.92 -25.81
C GLY A 172 -7.48 -20.45 -25.84
N GLY A 173 -6.86 -20.69 -24.68
CA GLY A 173 -5.46 -21.13 -24.58
C GLY A 173 -4.42 -20.03 -24.89
N ARG A 174 -4.83 -18.76 -24.84
CA ARG A 174 -3.97 -17.60 -25.07
C ARG A 174 -4.14 -16.58 -23.94
N THR A 175 -3.09 -15.82 -23.67
CA THR A 175 -3.21 -14.67 -22.77
C THR A 175 -3.71 -13.45 -23.53
N HIS A 176 -4.69 -12.77 -22.94
CA HIS A 176 -5.26 -11.52 -23.41
C HIS A 176 -5.31 -10.53 -22.25
N GLY A 177 -5.10 -9.25 -22.53
CA GLY A 177 -5.06 -8.27 -21.46
C GLY A 177 -4.93 -6.84 -21.93
N GLU A 178 -4.80 -5.96 -20.95
CA GLU A 178 -4.57 -4.54 -21.13
C GLU A 178 -3.37 -4.10 -20.30
N VAL A 179 -2.45 -3.36 -20.92
CA VAL A 179 -1.45 -2.57 -20.21
C VAL A 179 -1.94 -1.14 -20.15
N ARG A 180 -2.04 -0.62 -18.94
CA ARG A 180 -2.36 0.77 -18.68
C ARG A 180 -1.10 1.51 -18.24
N VAL A 181 -0.71 2.54 -18.98
CA VAL A 181 0.52 3.30 -18.73
C VAL A 181 0.19 4.77 -18.50
N ARG A 182 0.79 5.36 -17.47
CA ARG A 182 0.77 6.81 -17.23
C ARG A 182 2.15 7.38 -17.53
N VAL A 183 2.20 8.34 -18.43
CA VAL A 183 3.44 9.03 -18.84
C VAL A 183 3.30 10.53 -18.62
N THR A 184 4.34 11.16 -18.10
CA THR A 184 4.47 12.62 -18.01
C THR A 184 5.73 13.08 -18.72
N ALA A 185 5.71 14.30 -19.27
CA ALA A 185 6.86 14.92 -19.90
C ALA A 185 6.89 16.43 -19.69
N GLN A 186 8.10 17.00 -19.71
CA GLN A 186 8.37 18.45 -19.68
C GLN A 186 8.33 19.07 -21.07
N LYS A 187 8.32 18.25 -22.13
CA LYS A 187 8.27 18.65 -23.53
C LYS A 187 7.11 17.93 -24.21
N ASP A 188 6.46 18.62 -25.13
CA ASP A 188 5.42 18.04 -25.98
C ASP A 188 6.07 17.39 -27.20
N GLU A 189 6.39 16.11 -27.05
CA GLU A 189 7.02 15.29 -28.09
C GLU A 189 6.31 13.94 -28.16
N ARG A 190 6.23 13.37 -29.37
CA ARG A 190 5.66 12.05 -29.58
C ARG A 190 6.58 10.98 -28.97
N LEU A 191 6.00 10.14 -28.10
CA LEU A 191 6.72 9.08 -27.43
C LEU A 191 6.24 7.71 -27.90
N MET A 192 7.09 6.71 -27.74
CA MET A 192 6.77 5.30 -27.98
C MET A 192 6.97 4.51 -26.69
N ALA A 193 5.91 3.85 -26.21
CA ALA A 193 6.01 2.87 -25.15
C ALA A 193 6.30 1.50 -25.78
N ARG A 194 7.29 0.77 -25.24
CA ARG A 194 7.60 -0.61 -25.63
C ARG A 194 7.52 -1.51 -24.42
N ALA A 195 6.78 -2.60 -24.52
CA ALA A 195 6.62 -3.56 -23.44
C ALA A 195 7.15 -4.93 -23.87
N ALA A 196 8.01 -5.53 -23.07
CA ALA A 196 8.39 -6.93 -23.19
C ALA A 196 7.73 -7.74 -22.05
N MET A 197 6.92 -8.74 -22.42
CA MET A 197 6.30 -9.66 -21.48
C MET A 197 7.14 -10.92 -21.34
N ILE A 198 7.65 -11.18 -20.14
CA ILE A 198 8.63 -12.23 -19.85
C ILE A 198 8.05 -13.15 -18.77
N HIS A 199 8.25 -14.46 -18.91
CA HIS A 199 7.93 -15.42 -17.87
C HIS A 199 9.17 -16.27 -17.55
N PRO A 200 9.57 -16.44 -16.28
CA PRO A 200 10.84 -17.07 -15.92
C PRO A 200 10.94 -18.55 -16.36
N SER A 201 9.81 -19.25 -16.54
CA SER A 201 9.79 -20.63 -17.03
C SER A 201 9.69 -20.77 -18.55
N ARG A 202 9.65 -19.67 -19.31
CA ARG A 202 9.50 -19.67 -20.76
C ARG A 202 10.72 -18.99 -21.40
N ALA A 203 11.18 -19.54 -22.53
CA ALA A 203 12.26 -18.92 -23.29
C ALA A 203 11.71 -17.76 -24.15
N GLY A 204 12.39 -16.61 -24.12
CA GLY A 204 12.06 -15.43 -24.93
C GLY A 204 11.16 -14.41 -24.24
N ALA A 205 10.64 -13.48 -25.02
CA ALA A 205 9.72 -12.43 -24.59
C ALA A 205 8.67 -12.19 -25.68
N TRP A 206 7.54 -11.61 -25.30
CA TRP A 206 6.55 -11.08 -26.25
C TRP A 206 6.60 -9.55 -26.22
N ASP A 207 6.96 -8.97 -27.36
CA ASP A 207 7.16 -7.53 -27.50
C ASP A 207 5.93 -6.82 -28.07
N PHE A 208 5.61 -5.67 -27.48
CA PHE A 208 4.54 -4.77 -27.91
C PHE A 208 5.07 -3.34 -27.98
N GLN A 209 4.45 -2.53 -28.84
CA GLN A 209 4.78 -1.11 -28.94
C GLN A 209 3.53 -0.28 -29.24
N TRP A 210 3.44 0.88 -28.59
CA TRP A 210 2.32 1.80 -28.76
C TRP A 210 2.80 3.26 -28.75
N PRO A 211 2.28 4.11 -29.64
CA PRO A 211 2.45 5.55 -29.46
C PRO A 211 1.75 5.97 -28.16
N VAL A 212 2.42 6.82 -27.38
CA VAL A 212 1.89 7.30 -26.10
C VAL A 212 2.01 8.81 -26.01
N GLU A 213 0.95 9.45 -25.54
CA GLU A 213 0.94 10.89 -25.29
C GLU A 213 1.24 11.16 -23.81
N PRO A 214 2.16 12.07 -23.48
CA PRO A 214 2.56 12.37 -22.10
C PRO A 214 1.55 13.26 -21.36
N THR A 215 0.27 12.89 -21.39
CA THR A 215 -0.84 13.68 -20.83
C THR A 215 -0.95 13.62 -19.30
N GLY A 216 -0.16 12.77 -18.64
CA GLY A 216 -0.32 12.44 -17.21
C GLY A 216 -1.56 11.61 -16.88
N ARG A 217 -2.38 11.26 -17.88
CA ARG A 217 -3.52 10.34 -17.74
C ARG A 217 -3.07 8.90 -17.91
N LEU A 218 -3.86 7.97 -17.40
CA LEU A 218 -3.66 6.55 -17.60
C LEU A 218 -4.25 6.15 -18.96
N LEU A 219 -3.39 5.72 -19.89
CA LEU A 219 -3.78 5.28 -21.24
C LEU A 219 -3.78 3.76 -21.29
N SER A 220 -4.80 3.14 -21.90
CA SER A 220 -4.95 1.68 -21.99
C SER A 220 -4.59 1.16 -23.38
N PHE A 221 -3.83 0.07 -23.42
CA PHE A 221 -3.41 -0.59 -24.64
C PHE A 221 -3.64 -2.10 -24.57
N PRO A 222 -4.36 -2.70 -25.53
CA PRO A 222 -4.61 -4.13 -25.53
C PRO A 222 -3.36 -4.91 -25.97
N PHE A 223 -3.21 -6.13 -25.47
CA PHE A 223 -2.21 -7.08 -25.92
C PHE A 223 -2.76 -8.52 -25.94
N SER A 224 -2.10 -9.38 -26.71
CA SER A 224 -2.34 -10.82 -26.69
C SER A 224 -1.09 -11.58 -27.11
N PHE A 225 -0.83 -12.71 -26.46
CA PHE A 225 0.27 -13.61 -26.80
C PHE A 225 -0.09 -15.09 -26.57
N GLY A 226 0.70 -15.99 -27.14
CA GLY A 226 0.38 -17.43 -27.22
C GLY A 226 0.68 -18.25 -25.97
N TRP A 227 1.18 -17.67 -24.88
CA TRP A 227 1.38 -18.38 -23.61
C TRP A 227 0.12 -18.30 -22.75
N ASP A 228 -0.14 -19.35 -21.99
CA ASP A 228 -1.33 -19.56 -21.17
C ASP A 228 -0.99 -19.88 -19.70
N THR A 229 0.25 -19.60 -19.29
CA THR A 229 0.69 -19.87 -17.92
C THR A 229 -0.10 -18.96 -16.97
N ARG A 230 -1.01 -19.56 -16.19
CA ARG A 230 -1.83 -18.88 -15.20
C ARG A 230 -1.11 -18.81 -13.87
N TRP A 231 -1.34 -17.74 -13.12
CA TRP A 231 -0.95 -17.67 -11.72
C TRP A 231 -2.03 -18.33 -10.85
N CYS A 232 -1.61 -19.21 -9.94
CA CYS A 232 -2.41 -19.72 -8.83
C CYS A 232 -1.49 -20.16 -7.67
N PRO A 233 -2.02 -20.43 -6.46
CA PRO A 233 -1.20 -20.88 -5.33
C PRO A 233 -0.27 -22.07 -5.63
N GLU A 234 -0.74 -23.02 -6.41
CA GLU A 234 0.00 -24.23 -6.79
C GLU A 234 1.02 -23.98 -7.92
N GLN A 235 0.84 -22.90 -8.68
CA GLN A 235 1.71 -22.47 -9.78
C GLN A 235 1.93 -20.95 -9.71
N PRO A 236 2.72 -20.45 -8.74
CA PRO A 236 2.85 -19.03 -8.45
C PRO A 236 3.79 -18.28 -9.43
N GLY A 237 3.93 -18.79 -10.66
CA GLY A 237 4.74 -18.17 -11.70
C GLY A 237 4.16 -16.83 -12.11
N CYS A 238 4.95 -15.77 -11.93
CA CYS A 238 4.59 -14.42 -12.34
C CYS A 238 5.32 -14.02 -13.62
N TYR A 239 4.69 -13.17 -14.41
CA TYR A 239 5.30 -12.49 -15.54
C TYR A 239 5.96 -11.19 -15.07
N GLU A 240 6.96 -10.74 -15.82
CA GLU A 240 7.50 -9.39 -15.74
C GLU A 240 7.08 -8.63 -17.00
N CYS A 241 6.49 -7.44 -16.83
CA CYS A 241 6.32 -6.44 -17.88
C CYS A 241 7.48 -5.45 -17.77
N GLN A 242 8.42 -5.51 -18.71
CA GLN A 242 9.49 -4.52 -18.84
C GLN A 242 9.02 -3.42 -19.79
N MET A 243 8.73 -2.24 -19.25
CA MET A 243 8.24 -1.10 -20.00
C MET A 243 9.36 -0.10 -20.25
N GLU A 244 9.62 0.20 -21.51
CA GLU A 244 10.56 1.22 -21.97
C GLU A 244 9.81 2.38 -22.64
N LEU A 245 10.29 3.59 -22.42
CA LEU A 245 9.80 4.81 -23.08
C LEU A 245 10.88 5.30 -24.04
N HIS A 246 10.53 5.58 -25.29
CA HIS A 246 11.44 6.05 -26.32
C HIS A 246 10.99 7.39 -26.93
N ASP A 247 11.98 8.20 -27.35
CA ASP A 247 11.77 9.42 -28.13
C ASP A 247 11.50 9.13 -29.60
N ALA A 248 11.22 10.18 -30.39
CA ALA A 248 10.96 10.06 -31.82
C ALA A 248 12.16 9.56 -32.63
N SER A 249 13.39 9.66 -32.11
CA SER A 249 14.61 9.14 -32.73
C SER A 249 14.89 7.67 -32.39
N GLY A 250 14.09 7.07 -31.50
CA GLY A 250 14.26 5.70 -31.00
C GLY A 250 15.14 5.58 -29.77
N GLY A 251 15.65 6.69 -29.23
CA GLY A 251 16.45 6.73 -28.00
C GLY A 251 15.62 6.40 -26.76
N ARG A 252 16.14 5.56 -25.85
CA ARG A 252 15.44 5.15 -24.62
C ARG A 252 15.49 6.25 -23.54
N ILE A 253 14.33 6.81 -23.20
CA ILE A 253 14.13 7.89 -22.22
C ILE A 253 13.81 7.37 -20.82
N ASP A 254 13.18 6.23 -20.65
CA ASP A 254 12.89 5.67 -19.32
C ASP A 254 12.71 4.16 -19.40
N ARG A 255 12.86 3.49 -18.26
CA ARG A 255 12.55 2.06 -18.12
C ARG A 255 12.06 1.78 -16.71
N VAL A 256 10.96 1.03 -16.62
CA VAL A 256 10.46 0.45 -15.38
C VAL A 256 10.08 -1.00 -15.63
N SER A 257 10.11 -1.80 -14.56
CA SER A 257 9.63 -3.18 -14.56
C SER A 257 8.50 -3.32 -13.55
N THR A 258 7.53 -4.15 -13.85
CA THR A 258 6.52 -4.56 -12.87
C THR A 258 6.15 -6.03 -13.05
N THR A 259 5.97 -6.73 -11.94
CA THR A 259 5.50 -8.12 -11.92
C THR A 259 3.99 -8.15 -12.04
N PHE A 260 3.43 -9.10 -12.78
CA PHE A 260 1.99 -9.37 -12.82
C PHE A 260 1.72 -10.87 -12.97
N GLY A 261 0.52 -11.31 -12.58
CA GLY A 261 0.06 -12.69 -12.82
C GLY A 261 -1.14 -12.73 -13.75
N VAL A 262 -1.21 -13.76 -14.58
CA VAL A 262 -2.36 -13.99 -15.46
C VAL A 262 -3.38 -14.84 -14.71
N ARG A 263 -4.51 -14.25 -14.31
CA ARG A 263 -5.54 -14.95 -13.54
C ARG A 263 -6.87 -14.21 -13.56
N GLU A 264 -7.94 -14.92 -13.21
CA GLU A 264 -9.25 -14.32 -12.97
C GLU A 264 -9.73 -14.63 -11.55
N VAL A 265 -10.24 -13.62 -10.85
CA VAL A 265 -11.00 -13.79 -9.59
C VAL A 265 -12.43 -13.39 -9.83
N ARG A 266 -13.39 -14.22 -9.41
CA ARG A 266 -14.80 -13.95 -9.61
C ARG A 266 -15.63 -14.44 -8.43
N VAL A 267 -16.59 -13.63 -7.99
CA VAL A 267 -17.65 -14.11 -7.10
C VAL A 267 -18.81 -14.62 -7.97
N GLN A 268 -19.24 -15.85 -7.74
CA GLN A 268 -20.39 -16.46 -8.41
C GLN A 268 -21.31 -17.11 -7.38
N GLY A 269 -22.44 -16.45 -7.10
CA GLY A 269 -23.34 -16.86 -6.02
C GLY A 269 -22.59 -16.82 -4.68
N ARG A 270 -22.45 -17.98 -4.04
CA ARG A 270 -21.74 -18.13 -2.76
C ARG A 270 -20.27 -18.55 -2.92
N ASN A 271 -19.81 -18.76 -4.15
CA ASN A 271 -18.46 -19.24 -4.41
C ASN A 271 -17.54 -18.09 -4.80
N LEU A 272 -16.35 -18.06 -4.21
CA LEU A 272 -15.21 -17.35 -4.75
C LEU A 272 -14.51 -18.29 -5.73
N LEU A 273 -14.23 -17.82 -6.95
CA LEU A 273 -13.57 -18.59 -7.99
C LEU A 273 -12.21 -17.97 -8.32
N LEU A 274 -11.21 -18.83 -8.55
CA LEU A 274 -9.92 -18.47 -9.15
C LEU A 274 -9.76 -19.28 -10.44
N ASN A 275 -9.55 -18.59 -11.57
CA ASN A 275 -9.43 -19.23 -12.89
C ASN A 275 -10.61 -20.17 -13.22
N GLY A 276 -11.83 -19.79 -12.81
CA GLY A 276 -13.05 -20.56 -13.01
C GLY A 276 -13.25 -21.74 -12.05
N GLN A 277 -12.33 -21.99 -11.13
CA GLN A 277 -12.43 -23.07 -10.14
C GLN A 277 -12.78 -22.53 -8.75
N PRO A 278 -13.65 -23.21 -7.97
CA PRO A 278 -13.93 -22.83 -6.59
C PRO A 278 -12.67 -22.72 -5.74
N LEU A 279 -12.54 -21.60 -5.05
CA LEU A 279 -11.40 -21.28 -4.21
C LEU A 279 -11.80 -21.33 -2.74
N TRP A 280 -11.16 -22.24 -1.99
CA TRP A 280 -11.29 -22.31 -0.55
C TRP A 280 -10.11 -21.60 0.14
N LEU A 281 -10.40 -20.55 0.91
CA LEU A 281 -9.40 -19.79 1.65
C LEU A 281 -9.18 -20.41 3.03
N LYS A 282 -8.00 -21.02 3.23
CA LYS A 282 -7.48 -21.40 4.55
C LYS A 282 -6.56 -20.27 4.96
N GLY A 283 -7.08 -19.34 5.76
CA GLY A 283 -6.41 -18.07 6.02
C GLY A 283 -6.00 -17.84 7.47
N VAL A 284 -5.05 -16.93 7.66
CA VAL A 284 -4.72 -16.32 8.97
C VAL A 284 -4.66 -14.80 8.83
N CYS A 285 -4.90 -14.09 9.93
CA CYS A 285 -4.66 -12.64 9.98
C CYS A 285 -3.17 -12.38 10.22
N CYS A 286 -2.62 -11.39 9.53
CA CYS A 286 -1.24 -10.94 9.63
C CYS A 286 -1.23 -9.43 9.86
N LEU A 287 -0.83 -9.00 11.05
CA LEU A 287 -0.59 -7.59 11.35
C LEU A 287 0.75 -7.15 10.76
N GLY A 288 1.82 -7.93 10.96
CA GLY A 288 3.14 -7.59 10.47
C GLY A 288 3.94 -6.75 11.45
N ASP A 289 4.16 -7.29 12.66
CA ASP A 289 5.15 -6.77 13.60
C ASP A 289 5.98 -7.90 14.22
N HIS A 290 7.10 -7.53 14.84
CA HIS A 290 7.98 -8.48 15.51
C HIS A 290 8.51 -7.89 16.83
N PRO A 291 8.69 -8.67 17.91
CA PRO A 291 9.14 -8.15 19.20
C PRO A 291 10.44 -7.33 19.13
N ALA A 292 11.37 -7.70 18.24
CA ALA A 292 12.65 -7.02 18.08
C ALA A 292 12.60 -5.76 17.19
N THR A 293 11.79 -5.76 16.12
CA THR A 293 11.83 -4.70 15.09
C THR A 293 10.55 -3.86 15.02
N GLY A 294 9.52 -4.22 15.80
CA GLY A 294 8.21 -3.61 15.73
C GLY A 294 7.62 -3.79 14.32
N VAL A 295 7.02 -2.73 13.77
CA VAL A 295 6.43 -2.73 12.42
C VAL A 295 7.46 -2.57 11.29
N ALA A 296 8.74 -2.34 11.62
CA ALA A 296 9.80 -2.37 10.62
C ALA A 296 10.12 -3.83 10.26
N LEU A 297 9.41 -4.35 9.26
CA LEU A 297 9.44 -5.75 8.87
C LEU A 297 10.82 -6.17 8.31
N ASN A 298 11.25 -7.37 8.69
CA ASN A 298 12.48 -7.98 8.20
C ASN A 298 12.13 -9.11 7.19
N PRO A 299 12.65 -9.07 5.95
CA PRO A 299 12.34 -10.09 4.95
C PRO A 299 12.67 -11.53 5.37
N SER A 300 13.75 -11.74 6.13
CA SER A 300 14.12 -13.09 6.60
C SER A 300 13.16 -13.61 7.67
N LEU A 301 12.67 -12.75 8.57
CA LEU A 301 11.71 -13.15 9.60
C LEU A 301 10.33 -13.41 8.99
N VAL A 302 9.88 -12.51 8.10
CA VAL A 302 8.65 -12.72 7.34
C VAL A 302 8.72 -14.00 6.49
N GLY A 303 9.88 -14.29 5.89
CA GLY A 303 10.12 -15.55 5.18
C GLY A 303 9.92 -16.78 6.07
N GLN A 304 10.41 -16.75 7.31
CA GLN A 304 10.21 -17.83 8.28
C GLN A 304 8.74 -17.96 8.69
N ASP A 305 8.04 -16.84 8.92
CA ASP A 305 6.61 -16.85 9.20
C ASP A 305 5.83 -17.48 8.04
N PHE A 306 6.18 -17.14 6.79
CA PHE A 306 5.55 -17.72 5.61
C PHE A 306 5.86 -19.20 5.44
N ASP A 307 7.08 -19.64 5.72
CA ASP A 307 7.44 -21.07 5.72
C ASP A 307 6.57 -21.84 6.73
N HIS A 308 6.40 -21.31 7.94
CA HIS A 308 5.52 -21.91 8.95
C HIS A 308 4.06 -21.92 8.51
N ILE A 309 3.54 -20.79 8.04
CA ILE A 309 2.17 -20.65 7.53
C ILE A 309 1.89 -21.70 6.45
N GLN A 310 2.76 -21.82 5.44
CA GLN A 310 2.58 -22.76 4.35
C GLN A 310 2.72 -24.22 4.81
N SER A 311 3.59 -24.50 5.79
CA SER A 311 3.73 -25.85 6.38
C SER A 311 2.44 -26.35 7.04
N LEU A 312 1.56 -25.45 7.47
CA LEU A 312 0.24 -25.75 8.03
C LEU A 312 -0.86 -25.90 6.96
N GLY A 313 -0.50 -25.76 5.68
CA GLY A 313 -1.44 -25.81 4.56
C GLY A 313 -2.32 -24.56 4.44
N ILE A 314 -1.92 -23.44 5.03
CA ILE A 314 -2.57 -22.13 4.90
C ILE A 314 -2.21 -21.55 3.52
N ASN A 315 -3.20 -21.01 2.81
CA ASN A 315 -3.04 -20.45 1.48
C ASN A 315 -3.45 -18.97 1.38
N ALA A 316 -3.91 -18.35 2.47
CA ALA A 316 -4.38 -16.98 2.46
C ALA A 316 -3.93 -16.17 3.69
N LEU A 317 -3.74 -14.88 3.50
CA LEU A 317 -3.43 -13.89 4.52
C LEU A 317 -4.48 -12.78 4.48
N ARG A 318 -4.88 -12.29 5.65
CA ARG A 318 -5.66 -11.06 5.80
C ARG A 318 -4.86 -10.03 6.58
N THR A 319 -4.76 -8.80 6.10
CA THR A 319 -4.04 -7.72 6.78
C THR A 319 -5.02 -6.62 7.19
N HIS A 320 -4.69 -5.83 8.22
CA HIS A 320 -5.51 -4.69 8.68
C HIS A 320 -5.02 -3.34 8.16
N TYR A 321 -3.98 -3.37 7.33
CA TYR A 321 -3.42 -2.23 6.65
C TYR A 321 -2.63 -2.70 5.41
N PRO A 322 -2.33 -1.78 4.48
CA PRO A 322 -1.49 -2.07 3.33
C PRO A 322 -0.11 -2.57 3.76
N MET A 323 0.41 -3.61 3.11
CA MET A 323 1.74 -4.17 3.37
C MET A 323 2.80 -3.58 2.44
N PRO A 324 4.11 -3.64 2.78
CA PRO A 324 5.18 -3.24 1.87
C PRO A 324 5.12 -4.03 0.55
N ARG A 325 5.54 -3.41 -0.56
CA ARG A 325 5.58 -4.08 -1.89
C ARG A 325 6.33 -5.41 -1.85
N TRP A 326 7.50 -5.43 -1.22
CA TRP A 326 8.31 -6.66 -1.12
C TRP A 326 7.62 -7.79 -0.36
N PHE A 327 6.72 -7.49 0.58
CA PHE A 327 5.92 -8.49 1.28
C PHE A 327 4.90 -9.11 0.33
N LEU A 328 4.24 -8.28 -0.48
CA LEU A 328 3.30 -8.74 -1.51
C LEU A 328 4.03 -9.47 -2.64
N ASP A 329 5.24 -9.05 -3.03
CA ASP A 329 6.10 -9.77 -3.99
C ASP A 329 6.44 -11.18 -3.49
N GLU A 330 6.65 -11.33 -2.17
CA GLU A 330 6.86 -12.64 -1.55
C GLU A 330 5.58 -13.48 -1.57
N CYS A 331 4.42 -12.89 -1.27
CA CYS A 331 3.13 -13.56 -1.41
C CYS A 331 2.89 -14.04 -2.85
N ASP A 332 3.19 -13.20 -3.85
CA ASP A 332 3.07 -13.53 -5.27
C ASP A 332 3.92 -14.73 -5.64
N ARG A 333 5.20 -14.75 -5.21
CA ARG A 333 6.15 -15.83 -5.50
C ARG A 333 5.82 -17.13 -4.79
N ARG A 334 5.21 -17.06 -3.61
CA ARG A 334 4.85 -18.23 -2.79
C ARG A 334 3.48 -18.78 -3.08
N GLY A 335 2.63 -18.03 -3.79
CA GLY A 335 1.24 -18.43 -4.02
C GLY A 335 0.33 -18.19 -2.81
N LEU A 336 0.67 -17.24 -1.94
CA LEU A 336 -0.18 -16.86 -0.81
C LEU A 336 -1.17 -15.80 -1.25
N LEU A 337 -2.46 -16.08 -1.11
CA LEU A 337 -3.55 -15.17 -1.47
C LEU A 337 -3.70 -14.10 -0.39
N VAL A 338 -4.07 -12.87 -0.76
CA VAL A 338 -4.14 -11.75 0.18
C VAL A 338 -5.49 -11.05 0.11
N TRP A 339 -6.13 -10.92 1.27
CA TRP A 339 -7.19 -9.96 1.58
C TRP A 339 -6.52 -8.72 2.15
N LEU A 340 -6.41 -7.66 1.34
CA LEU A 340 -5.69 -6.43 1.71
C LEU A 340 -6.68 -5.34 2.12
N GLU A 341 -6.51 -4.79 3.33
CA GLU A 341 -7.47 -3.89 3.97
C GLU A 341 -6.92 -2.47 4.11
N ALA A 342 -7.77 -1.47 3.82
CA ALA A 342 -7.51 -0.10 4.22
C ALA A 342 -7.65 0.02 5.76
N PRO A 343 -6.86 0.86 6.46
CA PRO A 343 -6.81 0.89 7.93
C PRO A 343 -8.03 1.61 8.57
N ILE A 344 -9.23 1.29 8.10
CA ILE A 344 -10.53 1.73 8.61
C ILE A 344 -11.00 0.67 9.61
N TYR A 345 -10.80 0.93 10.90
CA TYR A 345 -10.83 -0.11 11.92
C TYR A 345 -11.63 0.31 13.16
N CYS A 346 -12.62 -0.50 13.52
CA CYS A 346 -13.40 -0.46 14.76
C CYS A 346 -13.99 0.92 15.13
N LEU A 347 -14.33 1.75 14.13
CA LEU A 347 -15.01 3.02 14.40
C LEU A 347 -16.46 2.73 14.82
N ALA A 348 -16.76 2.89 16.11
CA ALA A 348 -18.06 2.55 16.69
C ALA A 348 -18.63 3.69 17.57
N PRO A 349 -19.08 4.81 16.97
CA PRO A 349 -19.82 5.83 17.71
C PRO A 349 -21.14 5.27 18.28
N LYS A 350 -21.70 5.95 19.29
CA LYS A 350 -23.04 5.63 19.80
C LYS A 350 -24.08 5.88 18.72
N LYS A 351 -25.15 5.07 18.68
CA LYS A 351 -26.18 5.10 17.64
C LYS A 351 -26.95 6.43 17.53
N ASP A 352 -27.05 7.17 18.64
CA ASP A 352 -27.70 8.48 18.74
C ASP A 352 -26.74 9.66 18.58
N ALA A 353 -25.44 9.41 18.37
CA ALA A 353 -24.46 10.45 18.15
C ALA A 353 -24.64 11.09 16.77
N VAL A 354 -24.44 12.40 16.70
CA VAL A 354 -24.44 13.17 15.45
C VAL A 354 -23.12 13.91 15.30
N GLY A 355 -22.68 14.13 14.07
CA GLY A 355 -21.36 14.71 13.81
C GLY A 355 -20.24 13.76 14.22
N THR A 356 -20.42 12.46 14.00
CA THR A 356 -19.37 11.47 14.24
C THR A 356 -18.29 11.55 13.17
N ALA A 357 -17.20 10.79 13.32
CA ALA A 357 -16.15 10.74 12.29
C ALA A 357 -16.68 10.25 10.93
N PHE A 358 -17.78 9.47 10.89
CA PHE A 358 -18.41 9.10 9.61
C PHE A 358 -18.96 10.31 8.83
N ALA A 359 -19.44 11.34 9.54
CA ALA A 359 -19.95 12.56 8.93
C ALA A 359 -18.86 13.62 8.66
N ASP A 360 -17.61 13.39 9.09
CA ASP A 360 -16.51 14.32 8.86
C ASP A 360 -15.94 14.15 7.44
N PRO A 361 -16.03 15.17 6.57
CA PRO A 361 -15.49 15.10 5.21
C PRO A 361 -13.98 14.85 5.17
N ALA A 362 -13.22 15.31 6.17
CA ALA A 362 -11.78 15.08 6.24
C ALA A 362 -11.46 13.60 6.52
N TYR A 363 -12.24 12.95 7.37
CA TYR A 363 -12.09 11.52 7.65
C TYR A 363 -12.40 10.66 6.42
N LEU A 364 -13.47 11.00 5.68
CA LEU A 364 -13.77 10.35 4.40
C LEU A 364 -12.67 10.60 3.35
N ALA A 365 -12.15 11.82 3.25
CA ALA A 365 -11.08 12.15 2.32
C ALA A 365 -9.82 11.31 2.60
N LEU A 366 -9.44 11.18 3.87
CA LEU A 366 -8.31 10.36 4.31
C LEU A 366 -8.54 8.86 4.03
N ALA A 367 -9.74 8.35 4.31
CA ALA A 367 -10.13 6.97 3.99
C ALA A 367 -10.02 6.67 2.49
N ARG A 368 -10.51 7.58 1.65
CA ARG A 368 -10.42 7.48 0.18
C ARG A 368 -8.98 7.55 -0.30
N GLN A 369 -8.16 8.43 0.28
CA GLN A 369 -6.73 8.53 -0.02
C GLN A 369 -6.03 7.21 0.27
N MET A 370 -6.19 6.65 1.48
CA MET A 370 -5.54 5.39 1.86
C MET A 370 -6.00 4.20 1.02
N MET A 371 -7.30 4.12 0.69
CA MET A 371 -7.81 3.10 -0.23
C MET A 371 -7.20 3.24 -1.62
N THR A 372 -7.08 4.48 -2.11
CA THR A 372 -6.49 4.79 -3.42
C THR A 372 -5.02 4.41 -3.46
N GLU A 373 -4.24 4.84 -2.47
CA GLU A 373 -2.81 4.56 -2.37
C GLU A 373 -2.53 3.05 -2.21
N MET A 374 -3.33 2.36 -1.38
CA MET A 374 -3.25 0.90 -1.22
C MET A 374 -3.44 0.18 -2.54
N ILE A 375 -4.54 0.46 -3.26
CA ILE A 375 -4.84 -0.20 -4.53
C ILE A 375 -3.79 0.16 -5.58
N ALA A 376 -3.40 1.44 -5.68
CA ALA A 376 -2.40 1.88 -6.64
C ALA A 376 -1.04 1.19 -6.41
N ALA A 377 -0.67 0.95 -5.15
CA ALA A 377 0.55 0.23 -4.81
C ALA A 377 0.43 -1.27 -5.08
N ALA A 378 -0.70 -1.87 -4.72
CA ALA A 378 -0.89 -3.31 -4.74
C ALA A 378 -1.47 -3.85 -6.08
N TYR A 379 -1.84 -3.00 -7.03
CA TYR A 379 -2.66 -3.35 -8.19
C TYR A 379 -2.15 -4.55 -9.00
N ASN A 380 -0.83 -4.60 -9.24
CA ASN A 380 -0.25 -5.62 -10.10
C ASN A 380 0.03 -6.94 -9.38
N HIS A 381 -0.08 -6.97 -8.05
CA HIS A 381 0.17 -8.19 -7.28
C HIS A 381 -0.95 -9.21 -7.53
N PRO A 382 -0.67 -10.36 -8.18
CA PRO A 382 -1.66 -11.41 -8.38
C PRO A 382 -2.10 -12.10 -7.08
N SER A 383 -1.28 -12.05 -6.02
CA SER A 383 -1.67 -12.56 -4.70
C SER A 383 -2.87 -11.82 -4.12
N VAL A 384 -3.01 -10.52 -4.38
CA VAL A 384 -4.08 -9.72 -3.78
C VAL A 384 -5.39 -10.00 -4.49
N ILE A 385 -6.31 -10.68 -3.81
CA ILE A 385 -7.55 -11.20 -4.41
C ILE A 385 -8.78 -10.43 -3.96
N ILE A 386 -8.71 -9.72 -2.84
CA ILE A 386 -9.81 -8.98 -2.23
C ILE A 386 -9.27 -7.63 -1.74
N TRP A 387 -9.93 -6.54 -2.14
CA TRP A 387 -9.74 -5.23 -1.53
C TRP A 387 -10.73 -5.07 -0.40
N SER A 388 -10.30 -4.62 0.78
CA SER A 388 -11.21 -4.50 1.91
C SER A 388 -11.42 -3.08 2.41
N MET A 389 -12.69 -2.75 2.61
CA MET A 389 -13.15 -1.43 3.04
C MET A 389 -12.92 -1.16 4.52
N GLY A 390 -12.61 -2.18 5.32
CA GLY A 390 -12.38 -2.04 6.76
C GLY A 390 -12.92 -3.18 7.59
N ASN A 391 -12.86 -2.96 8.91
CA ASN A 391 -13.10 -3.97 9.93
C ASN A 391 -13.96 -3.42 11.07
N GLU A 392 -15.04 -4.13 11.42
CA GLU A 392 -15.81 -4.00 12.66
C GLU A 392 -16.26 -2.57 13.04
N CYS A 393 -16.52 -1.73 12.05
CA CYS A 393 -17.14 -0.43 12.27
C CYS A 393 -18.65 -0.57 12.55
N ALA A 394 -19.23 0.40 13.26
CA ALA A 394 -20.69 0.49 13.49
C ALA A 394 -21.42 0.92 12.21
N THR A 395 -21.56 -0.01 11.27
CA THR A 395 -22.14 0.21 9.95
C THR A 395 -23.67 0.34 9.94
N ASP A 396 -24.33 0.12 11.08
CA ASP A 396 -25.76 0.42 11.27
C ASP A 396 -26.00 1.87 11.72
N HIS A 397 -24.94 2.64 11.97
CA HIS A 397 -25.05 4.06 12.29
C HIS A 397 -25.55 4.86 11.07
N PRO A 398 -26.50 5.81 11.21
CA PRO A 398 -27.06 6.55 10.08
C PRO A 398 -26.03 7.29 9.21
N GLU A 399 -24.99 7.84 9.83
CA GLU A 399 -23.92 8.56 9.13
C GLU A 399 -22.92 7.64 8.38
N ALA A 400 -22.93 6.31 8.64
CA ALA A 400 -21.95 5.39 8.06
C ALA A 400 -22.18 5.10 6.57
N ALA A 401 -23.43 5.19 6.09
CA ALA A 401 -23.78 4.79 4.72
C ALA A 401 -23.02 5.61 3.66
N GLU A 402 -23.04 6.93 3.75
CA GLU A 402 -22.32 7.81 2.81
C GLU A 402 -20.81 7.64 2.91
N PHE A 403 -20.28 7.42 4.12
CA PHE A 403 -18.86 7.16 4.33
C PHE A 403 -18.42 5.88 3.60
N PHE A 404 -19.07 4.75 3.85
CA PHE A 404 -18.69 3.47 3.22
C PHE A 404 -18.96 3.46 1.72
N LYS A 405 -20.02 4.14 1.26
CA LYS A 405 -20.25 4.35 -0.17
C LYS A 405 -19.07 5.09 -0.81
N GLY A 406 -18.58 6.16 -0.19
CA GLY A 406 -17.43 6.91 -0.69
C GLY A 406 -16.13 6.10 -0.75
N VAL A 407 -15.91 5.20 0.21
CA VAL A 407 -14.78 4.26 0.22
C VAL A 407 -14.93 3.21 -0.88
N ALA A 408 -16.12 2.61 -1.03
CA ALA A 408 -16.42 1.63 -2.07
C ALA A 408 -16.25 2.21 -3.48
N ASP A 409 -16.75 3.43 -3.70
CA ASP A 409 -16.62 4.15 -4.97
C ASP A 409 -15.15 4.39 -5.33
N ALA A 410 -14.33 4.81 -4.36
CA ALA A 410 -12.88 4.99 -4.57
C ALA A 410 -12.19 3.68 -4.98
N ALA A 411 -12.56 2.56 -4.36
CA ALA A 411 -12.04 1.25 -4.70
C ALA A 411 -12.44 0.83 -6.12
N ARG A 412 -13.73 0.86 -6.43
CA ARG A 412 -14.29 0.43 -7.72
C ARG A 412 -13.84 1.31 -8.89
N GLN A 413 -13.60 2.59 -8.65
CA GLN A 413 -13.06 3.51 -9.67
C GLN A 413 -11.64 3.13 -10.10
N LEU A 414 -10.83 2.56 -9.20
CA LEU A 414 -9.47 2.10 -9.49
C LEU A 414 -9.43 0.67 -9.99
N ASP A 415 -10.21 -0.22 -9.36
CA ASP A 415 -10.26 -1.63 -9.66
C ASP A 415 -11.68 -2.21 -9.53
N GLY A 416 -12.37 -2.37 -10.66
CA GLY A 416 -13.65 -3.08 -10.73
C GLY A 416 -13.52 -4.58 -10.99
N LYS A 417 -12.29 -5.13 -11.07
CA LYS A 417 -12.03 -6.53 -11.46
C LYS A 417 -11.86 -7.46 -10.26
N ARG A 418 -11.42 -6.93 -9.12
CA ARG A 418 -11.30 -7.68 -7.88
C ARG A 418 -12.52 -7.44 -6.98
N PRO A 419 -12.99 -8.46 -6.26
CA PRO A 419 -14.08 -8.30 -5.30
C PRO A 419 -13.71 -7.36 -4.16
N LEU A 420 -14.70 -6.59 -3.73
CA LEU A 420 -14.66 -5.74 -2.56
C LEU A 420 -15.12 -6.53 -1.32
N GLY A 421 -14.35 -6.47 -0.25
CA GLY A 421 -14.58 -7.17 1.00
C GLY A 421 -14.87 -6.26 2.18
N TYR A 422 -15.63 -6.74 3.16
CA TYR A 422 -15.76 -6.09 4.46
C TYR A 422 -15.81 -7.13 5.58
N ALA A 423 -15.11 -6.88 6.69
CA ALA A 423 -15.13 -7.76 7.85
C ALA A 423 -16.05 -7.17 8.94
N CYS A 424 -17.16 -7.84 9.21
CA CYS A 424 -18.14 -7.41 10.21
C CYS A 424 -17.99 -8.19 11.53
N LEU A 425 -18.32 -7.53 12.63
CA LEU A 425 -18.37 -8.15 13.95
C LEU A 425 -19.68 -8.94 14.09
N TYR A 426 -19.62 -10.26 14.31
CA TYR A 426 -20.80 -11.13 14.51
C TYR A 426 -21.93 -10.95 13.47
N GLY A 427 -21.59 -10.69 12.21
CA GLY A 427 -22.59 -10.55 11.14
C GLY A 427 -23.22 -9.15 11.03
N LEU A 428 -22.83 -8.21 11.88
CA LEU A 428 -23.31 -6.81 11.87
C LEU A 428 -22.65 -6.03 10.73
N GLY A 429 -23.04 -6.35 9.50
CA GLY A 429 -22.47 -5.77 8.28
C GLY A 429 -23.08 -4.43 7.88
N GLY A 430 -24.35 -4.17 8.23
CA GLY A 430 -25.05 -2.91 7.94
C GLY A 430 -24.88 -2.46 6.48
N CYS A 431 -24.75 -1.14 6.27
CA CYS A 431 -24.58 -0.56 4.94
C CYS A 431 -23.32 -1.06 4.18
N ALA A 432 -22.27 -1.47 4.89
CA ALA A 432 -21.04 -1.94 4.24
C ALA A 432 -21.22 -3.32 3.60
N ALA A 433 -22.09 -4.17 4.15
CA ALA A 433 -22.42 -5.47 3.56
C ALA A 433 -23.16 -5.32 2.23
N ASP A 434 -24.04 -4.34 2.09
CA ASP A 434 -24.75 -4.05 0.83
C ASP A 434 -23.81 -3.59 -0.30
N LEU A 435 -22.64 -3.06 0.07
CA LEU A 435 -21.62 -2.57 -0.85
C LEU A 435 -20.56 -3.63 -1.18
N ALA A 436 -20.38 -4.65 -0.34
CA ALA A 436 -19.32 -5.64 -0.49
C ALA A 436 -19.75 -6.81 -1.39
N ASP A 437 -18.81 -7.33 -2.18
CA ASP A 437 -18.98 -8.57 -2.93
C ASP A 437 -18.72 -9.80 -2.03
N ILE A 438 -17.93 -9.62 -0.96
CA ILE A 438 -17.60 -10.65 0.04
C ILE A 438 -17.71 -10.05 1.44
N VAL A 439 -18.49 -10.70 2.31
CA VAL A 439 -18.57 -10.34 3.73
C VAL A 439 -17.83 -11.39 4.56
N GLY A 440 -16.81 -10.95 5.28
CA GLY A 440 -16.16 -11.73 6.33
C GLY A 440 -16.83 -11.48 7.67
N MET A 441 -16.92 -12.51 8.51
CA MET A 441 -17.49 -12.39 9.85
C MET A 441 -16.43 -12.71 10.89
N ASN A 442 -16.10 -11.74 11.73
CA ASN A 442 -15.31 -11.95 12.93
C ASN A 442 -16.24 -12.49 14.01
N ALA A 443 -16.13 -13.77 14.34
CA ALA A 443 -16.93 -14.43 15.36
C ALA A 443 -16.03 -15.19 16.33
N TYR A 444 -16.24 -14.96 17.63
CA TYR A 444 -15.42 -15.52 18.70
C TYR A 444 -16.26 -16.30 19.71
N TRP A 445 -17.24 -17.05 19.21
CA TRP A 445 -18.06 -17.95 20.04
C TRP A 445 -17.18 -18.99 20.74
N GLY A 446 -17.40 -19.18 22.04
CA GLY A 446 -16.55 -20.01 22.89
C GLY A 446 -15.32 -19.30 23.46
N TRP A 447 -15.11 -18.01 23.16
CA TRP A 447 -14.03 -17.18 23.71
C TRP A 447 -14.57 -15.93 24.42
N TYR A 448 -14.97 -14.88 23.68
CA TYR A 448 -15.36 -13.59 24.27
C TYR A 448 -16.65 -13.66 25.08
N ASP A 449 -17.57 -14.55 24.70
CA ASP A 449 -18.76 -14.92 25.45
C ASP A 449 -18.46 -15.62 26.78
N ARG A 450 -17.23 -16.12 26.96
CA ARG A 450 -16.78 -16.79 28.19
C ARG A 450 -15.92 -15.92 29.11
N ILE A 451 -15.30 -14.86 28.58
CA ILE A 451 -14.41 -13.95 29.34
C ILE A 451 -15.02 -12.57 29.64
N GLY A 452 -16.14 -12.21 29.02
CA GLY A 452 -16.97 -11.04 29.34
C GLY A 452 -18.38 -11.46 29.78
N ARG A 453 -19.11 -10.58 30.49
CA ARG A 453 -20.50 -10.81 30.95
C ARG A 453 -21.34 -11.53 29.87
N PRO A 454 -22.23 -12.47 30.26
CA PRO A 454 -22.93 -13.32 29.30
C PRO A 454 -23.61 -12.45 28.25
N PRO A 455 -23.29 -12.61 26.95
CA PRO A 455 -24.10 -12.00 25.92
C PRO A 455 -25.50 -12.61 26.05
N THR A 456 -26.53 -11.77 26.10
CA THR A 456 -27.85 -12.24 25.67
C THR A 456 -27.63 -12.74 24.24
N PRO A 457 -27.86 -14.04 23.95
CA PRO A 457 -27.67 -14.53 22.60
C PRO A 457 -28.52 -13.66 21.66
N PRO A 458 -27.99 -13.18 20.52
CA PRO A 458 -28.87 -12.68 19.48
C PRO A 458 -29.87 -13.79 19.13
N GLU A 459 -31.13 -13.43 18.88
CA GLU A 459 -32.12 -14.40 18.43
C GLU A 459 -31.53 -15.18 17.24
N PRO A 460 -31.66 -16.52 17.21
CA PRO A 460 -31.18 -17.32 16.10
C PRO A 460 -31.77 -16.75 14.80
N ILE A 461 -30.89 -16.39 13.86
CA ILE A 461 -31.32 -16.18 12.48
C ILE A 461 -31.96 -17.51 12.06
N PRO A 462 -33.24 -17.54 11.66
CA PRO A 462 -33.85 -18.78 11.19
C PRO A 462 -33.09 -19.22 9.94
N LEU A 463 -32.27 -20.26 10.09
CA LEU A 463 -31.70 -20.99 8.98
C LEU A 463 -32.88 -21.73 8.34
N GLU A 464 -33.42 -21.19 7.24
CA GLU A 464 -34.27 -22.01 6.39
C GLU A 464 -33.46 -23.23 5.92
N PRO A 465 -34.04 -24.44 5.98
CA PRO A 465 -33.34 -25.65 5.59
C PRO A 465 -32.95 -25.54 4.12
N PHE A 466 -31.68 -25.80 3.84
CA PHE A 466 -31.18 -25.97 2.48
C PHE A 466 -31.98 -27.10 1.81
N VAL A 467 -32.81 -26.74 0.82
CA VAL A 467 -33.38 -27.67 -0.16
C VAL A 467 -32.62 -27.51 -1.47
#